data_AF-A0A6I2N9H6-F1
#
_entry.id   AF-A0A6I2N9H6-F1
#
_cell.length_a   1.000
_cell.length_b   1.000
_cell.length_c   1.000
_cell.angle_alpha   90.00
_cell.angle_beta   90.00
_cell.angle_gamma   90.00
#
_symmetry.space_group_name_H-M   'P 1'
#
loop_
_entity.id
_entity.type
_entity.pdbx_description
1 polymer ?
#
loop_
_entity_poly.entity_id
_entity_poly.type
_entity_poly.pdbx_seq_one_letter_code
_entity_poly.pdbx_strand_id
1 'polypeptide(L)'
;MKEIECLDNYPTRYFVDEEGRVWYNANDCARAKGFVDLEDLLGSDLGLDLILEWNKLYPAYPFFGGFLRYVNEGNEQVPYFVQYKNQIK
;
A
#
# COMPACT_ATOMS: atom_id res chain seq x y z
N MET A 1 13.25 -9.91 -5.83
CA MET A 1 12.32 -11.05 -6.00
C MET A 1 11.00 -10.60 -5.39
N LYS A 2 9.86 -10.74 -6.08
CA LYS A 2 8.55 -10.38 -5.50
C LYS A 2 8.08 -11.57 -4.70
N GLU A 3 7.83 -11.35 -3.43
CA GLU A 3 7.42 -12.38 -2.49
C GLU A 3 5.91 -12.23 -2.21
N ILE A 4 5.27 -13.29 -1.72
CA ILE A 4 3.85 -13.30 -1.39
C ILE A 4 3.76 -13.54 0.12
N GLU A 5 3.12 -12.61 0.83
CA GLU A 5 2.77 -12.76 2.25
C GLU A 5 1.25 -12.80 2.39
N CYS A 6 0.73 -13.52 3.38
CA CYS A 6 -0.69 -13.51 3.71
C CYS A 6 -0.99 -12.33 4.66
N LEU A 7 -1.33 -11.18 4.09
CA LEU A 7 -1.85 -10.05 4.87
C LEU A 7 -3.36 -10.23 5.09
N ASP A 8 -3.84 -10.22 6.33
CA ASP A 8 -5.26 -10.44 6.66
C ASP A 8 -5.85 -11.73 6.02
N ASN A 9 -5.06 -12.80 5.91
CA ASN A 9 -5.36 -14.05 5.20
C ASN A 9 -5.54 -13.93 3.67
N TYR A 10 -5.08 -12.82 3.07
CA TYR A 10 -5.11 -12.58 1.64
C TYR A 10 -3.70 -12.62 1.03
N PRO A 11 -3.47 -13.37 -0.06
CA PRO A 11 -2.19 -13.39 -0.77
C PRO A 11 -1.84 -11.99 -1.30
N THR A 12 -0.83 -11.38 -0.72
CA THR A 12 -0.43 -10.00 -1.00
C THR A 12 0.98 -9.98 -1.54
N ARG A 13 1.15 -9.49 -2.77
CA ARG A 13 2.48 -9.33 -3.38
C ARG A 13 3.24 -8.22 -2.67
N TYR A 14 4.52 -8.42 -2.40
CA TYR A 14 5.39 -7.37 -1.91
C TYR A 14 6.79 -7.42 -2.52
N PHE A 15 7.54 -6.35 -2.33
CA PHE A 15 8.99 -6.29 -2.56
C PHE A 15 9.66 -5.47 -1.48
N VAL A 16 10.98 -5.60 -1.36
CA VAL A 16 11.79 -4.77 -0.47
C VAL A 16 12.69 -3.88 -1.33
N ASP A 17 12.73 -2.58 -1.04
CA ASP A 17 13.60 -1.63 -1.74
C ASP A 17 15.05 -1.68 -1.22
N GLU A 18 15.94 -0.93 -1.87
CA GLU A 18 17.37 -0.86 -1.51
C GLU A 18 17.62 -0.27 -0.11
N GLU A 19 16.63 0.44 0.43
CA GLU A 19 16.67 1.07 1.75
C GLU A 19 16.07 0.14 2.83
N GLY A 20 15.67 -1.08 2.45
CA GLY A 20 15.11 -2.10 3.33
C GLY A 20 13.64 -1.87 3.69
N ARG A 21 12.92 -1.01 2.96
CA ARG A 21 11.48 -0.77 3.17
C ARG A 21 10.67 -1.82 2.42
N VAL A 22 9.66 -2.36 3.07
CA VAL A 22 8.75 -3.33 2.46
C VAL A 22 7.61 -2.60 1.79
N TRP A 23 7.32 -2.95 0.54
CA TRP A 23 6.28 -2.36 -0.29
C TRP A 23 5.27 -3.44 -0.69
N TYR A 24 4.02 -3.30 -0.29
CA TYR A 24 2.92 -4.22 -0.56
C TYR A 24 2.04 -3.70 -1.70
N ASN A 25 1.58 -4.60 -2.57
CA ASN A 25 0.75 -4.25 -3.70
C ASN A 25 -0.59 -3.68 -3.21
N ALA A 26 -0.89 -2.44 -3.59
CA ALA A 26 -2.02 -1.71 -3.03
C ALA A 26 -3.37 -2.32 -3.44
N ASN A 27 -3.46 -2.91 -4.63
CA ASN A 27 -4.67 -3.60 -5.08
C ASN A 27 -4.89 -4.90 -4.28
N ASP A 28 -3.83 -5.64 -3.97
CA ASP A 28 -3.95 -6.85 -3.14
C ASP A 28 -4.33 -6.48 -1.69
N CYS A 29 -3.76 -5.39 -1.14
CA CYS A 29 -4.15 -4.85 0.16
C CYS A 29 -5.63 -4.40 0.19
N ALA A 30 -6.13 -3.78 -0.88
CA ALA A 30 -7.53 -3.39 -0.98
C ALA A 30 -8.44 -4.63 -0.97
N ARG A 31 -8.09 -5.67 -1.73
CA ARG A 31 -8.83 -6.94 -1.75
C ARG A 31 -8.80 -7.69 -0.43
N ALA A 32 -7.68 -7.63 0.29
CA ALA A 32 -7.58 -8.15 1.65
C ALA A 32 -8.60 -7.51 2.60
N LYS A 33 -8.98 -6.26 2.34
CA LYS A 33 -9.96 -5.48 3.11
C LYS A 33 -11.39 -5.54 2.54
N GLY A 34 -11.61 -6.35 1.51
CA GLY A 34 -12.93 -6.57 0.90
C GLY A 34 -13.32 -5.58 -0.21
N PHE A 35 -12.37 -4.77 -0.70
CA PHE A 35 -12.58 -3.85 -1.83
C PHE A 35 -12.19 -4.50 -3.16
N VAL A 36 -12.69 -3.96 -4.27
CA VAL A 36 -12.37 -4.47 -5.62
C VAL A 36 -10.90 -4.22 -5.98
N ASP A 37 -10.44 -2.98 -5.72
CA ASP A 37 -9.09 -2.50 -6.00
C ASP A 37 -8.77 -1.23 -5.18
N LEU A 38 -7.61 -0.62 -5.45
CA LEU A 38 -7.19 0.61 -4.79
C LEU A 38 -8.16 1.77 -5.01
N GLU A 39 -8.76 1.91 -6.20
CA GLU A 39 -9.64 3.05 -6.50
C GLU A 39 -10.92 2.96 -5.65
N ASP A 40 -11.48 1.76 -5.53
CA ASP A 40 -12.62 1.45 -4.65
C ASP A 40 -12.28 1.73 -3.17
N LEU A 41 -11.09 1.33 -2.72
CA LEU A 41 -10.62 1.64 -1.37
C LEU A 41 -10.50 3.15 -1.13
N LEU A 42 -9.84 3.88 -2.03
CA LEU A 42 -9.62 5.33 -1.88
C LEU A 42 -10.92 6.15 -1.99
N GLY A 43 -11.94 5.62 -2.67
CA GLY A 43 -13.27 6.20 -2.73
C GLY A 43 -14.12 5.98 -1.47
N SER A 44 -13.66 5.17 -0.53
CA SER A 44 -14.38 4.83 0.70
C SER A 44 -13.99 5.70 1.90
N ASP A 45 -14.83 5.70 2.96
CA ASP A 45 -14.51 6.34 4.24
C ASP A 45 -13.20 5.80 4.83
N LEU A 46 -12.94 4.49 4.68
CA LEU A 46 -11.68 3.89 5.12
C LEU A 46 -10.47 4.43 4.36
N GLY A 47 -10.62 4.68 3.05
CA GLY A 47 -9.59 5.32 2.24
C GLY A 47 -9.26 6.73 2.72
N LEU A 48 -10.29 7.51 3.06
CA LEU A 48 -10.12 8.84 3.64
C LEU A 48 -9.42 8.78 5.01
N ASP A 49 -9.81 7.85 5.88
CA ASP A 49 -9.17 7.66 7.19
C ASP A 49 -7.69 7.32 7.04
N LEU A 50 -7.32 6.44 6.10
CA LEU A 50 -5.92 6.10 5.80
C LEU A 50 -5.11 7.33 5.36
N ILE A 51 -5.67 8.15 4.47
CA ILE A 51 -5.01 9.38 4.00
C ILE A 51 -4.83 10.38 5.16
N LEU A 52 -5.87 10.55 5.99
CA LEU A 52 -5.83 11.45 7.14
C LEU A 52 -4.83 10.98 8.21
N GLU A 53 -4.79 9.69 8.51
CA GLU A 53 -3.84 9.12 9.46
C GLU A 53 -2.40 9.30 8.97
N TRP A 54 -2.14 9.01 7.69
CA TRP A 54 -0.82 9.22 7.10
C TRP A 54 -0.37 10.68 7.22
N ASN A 55 -1.23 11.63 6.85
CA ASN A 55 -0.90 13.05 6.92
C ASN A 55 -0.66 13.55 8.37
N LYS A 56 -1.31 12.92 9.36
CA LYS A 56 -1.07 13.23 10.78
C LYS A 56 0.29 12.72 11.26
N LEU A 57 0.66 11.49 10.89
CA LEU A 57 1.91 10.86 11.34
C LEU A 57 3.13 11.38 10.58
N TYR A 58 2.94 11.71 9.30
CA TYR A 58 4.01 12.06 8.37
C TYR A 58 3.69 13.34 7.58
N PRO A 59 3.50 14.50 8.24
CA PRO A 59 3.07 15.73 7.57
C PRO A 59 4.07 16.24 6.52
N ALA A 60 5.33 15.81 6.58
CA ALA A 60 6.37 16.15 5.61
C ALA A 60 6.36 15.25 4.35
N TYR A 61 5.62 14.13 4.37
CA TYR A 61 5.60 13.14 3.29
C TYR A 61 4.18 13.03 2.72
N PRO A 62 3.92 13.43 1.48
CA PRO A 62 2.59 13.31 0.89
C PRO A 62 2.15 11.84 0.81
N PHE A 63 0.85 11.57 0.92
CA PHE A 63 0.30 10.22 0.77
C PHE A 63 0.71 9.60 -0.57
N PHE A 64 0.47 10.31 -1.68
CA PHE A 64 0.99 9.95 -2.99
C PHE A 64 2.47 10.34 -3.09
N GLY A 65 3.34 9.37 -3.37
CA GLY A 65 4.79 9.54 -3.45
C GLY A 65 5.55 9.25 -2.15
N GLY A 66 4.87 9.29 -0.99
CA GLY A 66 5.41 8.85 0.30
C GLY A 66 4.91 7.48 0.70
N PHE A 67 3.60 7.35 0.94
CA PHE A 67 2.96 6.09 1.33
C PHE A 67 2.64 5.19 0.13
N LEU A 68 2.08 5.78 -0.91
CA LEU A 68 1.66 5.10 -2.14
C LEU A 68 2.63 5.45 -3.28
N ARG A 69 3.19 4.43 -3.92
CA ARG A 69 4.08 4.57 -5.08
C ARG A 69 3.61 3.72 -6.24
N TYR A 70 3.80 4.22 -7.46
CA TYR A 70 3.65 3.43 -8.68
C TYR A 70 4.99 2.84 -9.10
N VAL A 71 5.00 1.53 -9.38
CA VAL A 71 6.16 0.78 -9.82
C VAL A 71 5.87 0.23 -11.21
N ASN A 72 6.83 0.36 -12.13
CA ASN A 72 6.70 -0.21 -13.46
C ASN A 72 6.90 -1.73 -13.40
N GLU A 73 5.90 -2.48 -13.81
CA GLU A 73 5.92 -3.93 -13.94
C GLU A 73 5.66 -4.30 -15.40
N GLY A 74 6.74 -4.57 -16.15
CA GLY A 74 6.64 -4.72 -17.60
C GLY A 74 6.17 -3.41 -18.25
N ASN A 75 4.98 -3.43 -18.86
CA ASN A 75 4.37 -2.27 -19.50
C ASN A 75 3.26 -1.62 -18.64
N GLU A 76 3.08 -2.03 -17.38
CA GLU A 76 2.03 -1.55 -16.49
C GLU A 76 2.60 -0.77 -15.31
N GLN A 77 1.91 0.30 -14.88
CA GLN A 77 2.19 0.95 -13.60
C GLN A 77 1.31 0.35 -12.52
N VAL A 78 1.94 -0.25 -11.52
CA VAL A 78 1.25 -0.97 -10.44
C VAL A 78 1.42 -0.21 -9.12
N PRO A 79 0.35 0.03 -8.36
CA PRO A 79 0.43 0.76 -7.10
C PRO A 79 0.91 -0.13 -5.94
N TYR A 80 1.73 0.43 -5.06
CA TYR A 80 2.30 -0.20 -3.87
C TYR A 80 2.26 0.74 -2.65
N PHE A 81 1.83 0.21 -1.50
CA PHE A 81 1.92 0.84 -0.19
C PHE A 81 3.21 0.45 0.53
N VAL A 82 3.91 1.38 1.14
CA VAL A 82 5.05 1.06 2.00
C VAL A 82 4.59 0.69 3.42
N GLN A 83 5.04 -0.47 3.90
CA GLN A 83 4.89 -0.85 5.30
C GLN A 83 5.93 -0.08 6.13
N TYR A 84 5.44 0.89 6.89
CA TYR A 84 6.22 1.46 7.98
C TYR A 84 5.96 0.66 9.26
N LYS A 85 7.05 0.31 9.96
CA LYS A 85 7.20 -0.61 11.11
C LYS A 85 6.18 -0.50 12.27
N ASN A 86 5.24 0.45 12.25
CA ASN A 86 4.30 0.73 13.32
C ASN A 86 2.81 0.60 12.94
N GLN A 87 2.44 0.20 11.72
CA GLN A 87 1.03 0.26 11.28
C GLN A 87 0.35 -1.09 10.97
N ILE A 88 1.02 -2.22 11.14
CA ILE A 88 0.36 -3.53 10.99
C ILE A 88 0.65 -4.35 12.24
N LYS A 89 -0.26 -4.26 13.20
CA LYS A 89 -0.43 -5.19 14.32
C LYS A 89 -1.89 -5.59 14.39
#